data_AF-A0A497TG27-F1
#
_entry.id   AF-A0A497TG27-F1
#
_cell.length_a   1.000
_cell.length_b   1.000
_cell.length_c   1.000
_cell.angle_alpha   90.00
_cell.angle_beta   90.00
_cell.angle_gamma   90.00
#
_symmetry.space_group_name_H-M   'P 1'
#
loop_
_entity.id
_entity.type
_entity.pdbx_description
1 polymer ?
#
loop_
_entity_poly.entity_id
_entity_poly.type
_entity_poly.pdbx_seq_one_letter_code
_entity_poly.pdbx_strand_id
1 'polypeptide(L)'
;MGMRKAQVEFTLILALVFVMVVVIYYASRGSFIPSPIPSNVFEEQKIVQNSVINLIRKGVDETLRVMETHGGYLSSNTSKDIGFEEVSHVMFTGYEVPYWQKCNRLFIPSKKKVKKWMEISISEYIKNHISEAAHMQKVRFHLENLSVSANILRDKIEVTVHLPTSVNGYKMREPLYPYTVSIPTKFGEIYNFANDFSRESADKRFFETFTMLSLYFSKYTFDGHPKLPTMGLLTECGDTIYRTTNQISSYLMEIVEYILTHILWWQPMINQAGKPETKVFSIESVNGNKYADLNIRLYIPDDFVFNITNPILITNSNIIINKGSPFVVHDCLTAYVQTYSVVYP
;
A
#
# COMPACT_ATOMS: atom_id res chain seq x y z
N MET A 1 -34.97 29.81 73.20
CA MET A 1 -34.63 30.76 72.11
C MET A 1 -33.10 30.79 71.91
N GLY A 2 -32.46 29.64 71.60
CA GLY A 2 -30.99 29.50 71.60
C GLY A 2 -30.36 28.84 70.36
N MET A 3 -31.16 28.33 69.42
CA MET A 3 -30.66 27.59 68.25
C MET A 3 -30.17 28.47 67.09
N ARG A 4 -30.55 29.75 67.03
CA ARG A 4 -30.19 30.62 65.88
C ARG A 4 -28.80 31.26 65.96
N LYS A 5 -28.19 31.39 67.14
CA LYS A 5 -26.85 31.99 67.29
C LYS A 5 -25.72 31.03 66.88
N ALA A 6 -25.80 29.77 67.33
CA ALA A 6 -24.78 28.76 67.03
C ALA A 6 -24.71 28.41 65.53
N GLN A 7 -25.85 28.41 64.82
CA GLN A 7 -25.88 28.17 63.37
C GLN A 7 -25.24 29.31 62.57
N VAL A 8 -25.42 30.55 63.01
CA VAL A 8 -24.81 31.73 62.37
C VAL A 8 -23.29 31.75 62.59
N GLU A 9 -22.82 31.45 63.81
CA GLU A 9 -21.39 31.36 64.09
C GLU A 9 -20.70 30.23 63.30
N PHE A 10 -21.34 29.07 63.19
CA PHE A 10 -20.81 27.96 62.41
C PHE A 10 -20.69 28.29 60.92
N THR A 11 -21.70 28.99 60.37
CA THR A 11 -21.71 29.39 58.95
C THR A 11 -20.62 30.43 58.66
N LEU A 12 -20.36 31.33 59.61
CA LEU A 12 -19.33 32.36 59.50
C LEU A 12 -17.92 31.77 59.56
N ILE A 13 -17.69 30.79 60.43
CA ILE A 13 -16.43 30.03 60.48
C ILE A 13 -16.22 29.26 59.18
N LEU A 14 -17.25 28.60 58.66
CA LEU A 14 -17.17 27.82 57.42
C LEU A 14 -16.85 28.72 56.21
N ALA A 15 -17.49 29.89 56.13
CA ALA A 15 -17.21 30.88 55.08
C ALA A 15 -15.77 31.39 55.14
N LEU A 16 -15.25 31.64 56.35
CA LEU A 16 -13.88 32.13 56.54
C LEU A 16 -12.84 31.06 56.18
N VAL A 17 -13.09 29.80 56.51
CA VAL A 17 -12.26 28.66 56.08
C VAL A 17 -12.28 28.52 54.56
N PHE A 18 -13.44 28.66 53.91
CA PHE A 18 -13.55 28.58 52.45
C PHE A 18 -12.76 29.70 51.76
N VAL A 19 -12.85 30.94 52.27
CA VAL A 19 -12.05 32.06 51.78
C VAL A 19 -10.55 31.78 51.96
N MET A 20 -10.13 31.23 53.10
CA MET A 20 -8.74 30.85 53.33
C MET A 20 -8.24 29.81 52.32
N VAL A 21 -9.05 28.78 52.02
CA VAL A 21 -8.71 27.75 51.03
C VAL A 21 -8.58 28.35 49.63
N VAL A 22 -9.47 29.26 49.24
CA VAL A 22 -9.40 29.96 47.95
C VAL A 22 -8.15 30.83 47.88
N VAL A 23 -7.83 31.58 48.94
CA VAL A 23 -6.61 32.41 49.00
C VAL A 23 -5.35 31.55 48.92
N ILE A 24 -5.27 30.43 49.66
CA ILE A 24 -4.14 29.49 49.59
C ILE A 24 -4.05 28.86 48.20
N TYR A 25 -5.18 28.51 47.58
CA TYR A 25 -5.22 27.95 46.22
C TYR A 25 -4.70 28.96 45.18
N TYR A 26 -5.10 30.22 45.25
CA TYR A 26 -4.61 31.25 44.32
C TYR A 26 -3.19 31.72 44.64
N ALA A 27 -2.80 31.80 45.91
CA ALA A 27 -1.44 32.14 46.32
C ALA A 27 -0.43 31.04 45.95
N SER A 28 -0.81 29.76 46.07
CA SER A 28 0.03 28.63 45.62
C SER A 28 0.15 28.54 44.10
N ARG A 29 -0.82 29.05 43.33
CA ARG A 29 -0.66 29.24 41.87
C ARG A 29 0.27 30.40 41.50
N GLY A 30 0.39 31.43 42.35
CA GLY A 30 1.27 32.58 42.12
C GLY A 30 2.77 32.28 42.22
N SER A 31 3.15 31.24 42.96
CA SER A 31 4.57 30.89 43.19
C SER A 31 5.18 29.97 42.13
N PHE A 32 4.42 29.57 41.12
CA PHE A 32 4.90 28.76 39.98
C PHE A 32 4.83 29.53 38.65
N ILE A 33 4.98 30.85 38.67
CA ILE A 33 5.25 31.59 37.43
C ILE A 33 6.67 31.19 37.00
N PRO A 34 6.85 30.44 35.90
CA PRO A 34 8.18 30.15 35.39
C PRO A 34 8.85 31.49 35.09
N SER A 35 10.08 31.69 35.57
CA SER A 35 10.85 32.89 35.22
C SER A 35 10.71 33.15 33.72
N PRO A 36 10.34 34.37 33.31
CA PRO A 36 10.11 34.68 31.91
C PRO A 36 11.37 34.32 31.13
N ILE A 37 11.22 33.45 30.13
CA ILE A 37 12.33 33.01 29.30
C ILE A 37 12.92 34.27 28.65
N PRO A 38 14.23 34.52 28.78
CA PRO A 38 14.85 35.68 28.14
C PRO A 38 14.58 35.68 26.63
N SER A 39 14.28 36.84 26.05
CA SER A 39 13.88 36.96 24.64
C SER A 39 14.91 36.37 23.67
N ASN A 40 16.20 36.53 23.96
CA ASN A 40 17.29 35.92 23.20
C ASN A 40 17.24 34.38 23.23
N VAL A 41 16.96 33.78 24.38
CA VAL A 41 16.81 32.32 24.53
C VAL A 41 15.57 31.83 23.79
N PHE A 42 14.48 32.59 23.78
CA PHE A 42 13.26 32.22 23.06
C PHE A 42 13.47 32.20 21.53
N GLU A 43 14.21 33.16 20.99
CA GLU A 43 14.56 33.14 19.55
C GLU A 43 15.49 31.97 19.21
N GLU A 44 16.47 31.66 20.06
CA GLU A 44 17.29 30.45 19.89
C GLU A 44 16.45 29.17 19.97
N GLN A 45 15.46 29.12 20.87
CA GLN A 45 14.52 28.01 20.95
C GLN A 45 13.72 27.85 19.65
N LYS A 46 13.26 28.92 19.01
CA LYS A 46 12.59 28.82 17.69
C LYS A 46 13.52 28.27 16.61
N ILE A 47 14.79 28.67 16.61
CA ILE A 47 15.77 28.15 15.63
C ILE A 47 15.97 26.65 15.86
N VAL A 48 16.16 26.21 17.10
CA VAL A 48 16.25 24.79 17.46
C VAL A 48 14.98 24.04 17.07
N GLN A 49 13.80 24.61 17.34
CA GLN A 49 12.52 24.02 16.99
C GLN A 49 12.41 23.79 15.48
N ASN A 50 12.76 24.80 14.67
CA ASN A 50 12.73 24.69 13.22
C ASN A 50 13.70 23.64 12.70
N SER A 51 14.91 23.55 13.27
CA SER A 51 15.88 22.52 12.93
C SER A 51 15.36 21.11 13.25
N VAL A 52 14.75 20.92 14.42
CA VAL A 52 14.15 19.64 14.81
C VAL A 52 12.94 19.30 13.94
N ILE A 53 12.07 20.27 13.64
CA ILE A 53 10.95 20.08 12.72
C ILE A 53 11.44 19.64 11.34
N ASN A 54 12.47 20.29 10.80
CA ASN A 54 13.04 19.91 9.51
C ASN A 54 13.68 18.52 9.54
N LEU A 55 14.33 18.15 10.64
CA LEU A 55 14.84 16.80 10.85
C LEU A 55 13.72 15.76 10.84
N ILE A 56 12.62 16.03 11.56
CA ILE A 56 11.45 15.16 11.59
C ILE A 56 10.85 15.02 10.19
N ARG A 57 10.70 16.13 9.44
CA ARG A 57 10.20 16.10 8.05
C ARG A 57 11.04 15.18 7.17
N LYS A 58 12.37 15.35 7.18
CA LYS A 58 13.28 14.46 6.44
C LYS A 58 13.13 12.99 6.84
N GLY A 59 13.00 12.73 8.15
CA GLY A 59 12.76 11.38 8.65
C GLY A 59 11.45 10.79 8.14
N VAL A 60 10.36 11.57 8.14
CA VAL A 60 9.08 11.14 7.59
C VAL A 60 9.17 10.89 6.08
N ASP A 61 9.81 11.78 5.32
CA ASP A 61 9.97 11.64 3.87
C ASP A 61 10.77 10.39 3.51
N GLU A 62 11.86 10.11 4.24
CA GLU A 62 12.68 8.91 4.03
C GLU A 62 11.92 7.63 4.42
N THR A 63 11.20 7.64 5.55
CA THR A 63 10.34 6.52 5.95
C THR A 63 9.25 6.28 4.91
N LEU A 64 8.59 7.33 4.42
CA LEU A 64 7.57 7.22 3.38
C LEU A 64 8.15 6.64 2.10
N ARG A 65 9.31 7.15 1.64
CA ARG A 65 10.00 6.63 0.47
C ARG A 65 10.25 5.13 0.58
N VAL A 66 10.80 4.68 1.71
CA VAL A 66 11.06 3.25 1.96
C VAL A 66 9.76 2.45 1.93
N MET A 67 8.71 2.91 2.62
CA MET A 67 7.44 2.21 2.67
C MET A 67 6.77 2.17 1.30
N GLU A 68 6.78 3.26 0.53
CA GLU A 68 6.19 3.32 -0.81
C GLU A 68 6.91 2.39 -1.79
N THR A 69 8.25 2.29 -1.74
CA THR A 69 9.00 1.38 -2.62
C THR A 69 8.92 -0.09 -2.22
N HIS A 70 8.51 -0.41 -0.99
CA HIS A 70 8.39 -1.80 -0.48
C HIS A 70 6.94 -2.17 -0.16
N GLY A 71 5.95 -1.57 -0.84
CA GLY A 71 4.55 -1.94 -0.70
C GLY A 71 4.00 -1.76 0.72
N GLY A 72 4.38 -0.70 1.43
CA GLY A 72 3.94 -0.40 2.79
C GLY A 72 4.69 -1.14 3.91
N TYR A 73 5.70 -1.95 3.58
CA TYR A 73 6.60 -2.58 4.55
C TYR A 73 7.84 -1.71 4.79
N LEU A 74 8.52 -1.92 5.92
CA LEU A 74 9.90 -1.42 6.07
C LEU A 74 10.86 -2.33 5.30
N SER A 75 12.01 -1.78 4.89
CA SER A 75 13.04 -2.57 4.18
C SER A 75 13.52 -3.77 5.03
N SER A 76 13.96 -4.83 4.35
CA SER A 76 14.52 -6.05 4.94
C SER A 76 15.58 -5.79 6.02
N ASN A 77 16.41 -4.76 5.82
CA ASN A 77 17.48 -4.36 6.73
C ASN A 77 16.97 -3.78 8.07
N THR A 78 15.78 -3.19 8.09
CA THR A 78 15.14 -2.61 9.28
C THR A 78 14.16 -3.58 9.95
N SER A 79 13.83 -4.68 9.27
CA SER A 79 12.71 -5.56 9.62
C SER A 79 13.13 -6.95 10.10
N LYS A 80 14.37 -7.15 10.60
CA LYS A 80 14.79 -8.43 11.21
C LYS A 80 13.84 -8.90 12.34
N ASP A 81 13.15 -7.97 12.99
CA ASP A 81 12.13 -8.26 14.01
C ASP A 81 10.68 -8.19 13.50
N ILE A 82 10.48 -8.06 12.18
CA ILE A 82 9.22 -7.57 11.61
C ILE A 82 8.86 -8.28 10.29
N GLY A 83 8.72 -9.61 10.32
CA GLY A 83 7.88 -10.39 9.39
C GLY A 83 8.12 -10.27 7.88
N PHE A 84 9.12 -9.51 7.41
CA PHE A 84 9.45 -9.33 6.00
C PHE A 84 10.00 -10.62 5.39
N GLU A 85 10.83 -11.35 6.16
CA GLU A 85 11.41 -12.63 5.73
C GLU A 85 10.36 -13.75 5.55
N GLU A 86 9.20 -13.62 6.18
CA GLU A 86 8.13 -14.64 6.09
C GLU A 86 7.25 -14.48 4.85
N VAL A 87 7.35 -13.37 4.13
CA VAL A 87 6.50 -13.07 2.97
C VAL A 87 7.34 -13.13 1.71
N SER A 88 6.92 -13.95 0.74
CA SER A 88 7.53 -13.95 -0.59
C SER A 88 7.45 -12.53 -1.19
N HIS A 89 8.44 -12.18 -2.00
CA HIS A 89 8.52 -10.88 -2.65
C HIS A 89 8.71 -11.04 -4.16
N VAL A 90 8.59 -9.92 -4.86
CA VAL A 90 8.92 -9.80 -6.27
C VAL A 90 9.86 -8.63 -6.47
N MET A 91 10.74 -8.72 -7.48
CA MET A 91 11.54 -7.58 -7.91
C MET A 91 10.69 -6.64 -8.75
N PHE A 92 10.62 -5.38 -8.34
CA PHE A 92 9.97 -4.33 -9.10
C PHE A 92 10.79 -3.04 -9.02
N THR A 93 11.21 -2.53 -10.17
CA THR A 93 12.09 -1.35 -10.27
C THR A 93 13.38 -1.48 -9.44
N GLY A 94 13.90 -2.70 -9.32
CA GLY A 94 15.10 -3.02 -8.54
C GLY A 94 14.90 -3.13 -7.03
N TYR A 95 13.66 -3.07 -6.53
CA TYR A 95 13.33 -3.24 -5.11
C TYR A 95 12.58 -4.55 -4.86
N GLU A 96 12.81 -5.17 -3.71
CA GLU A 96 12.03 -6.30 -3.22
C GLU A 96 10.69 -5.80 -2.68
N VAL A 97 9.60 -6.13 -3.37
CA VAL A 97 8.23 -5.76 -2.98
C VAL A 97 7.50 -7.00 -2.46
N PRO A 98 7.15 -7.06 -1.16
CA PRO A 98 6.40 -8.18 -0.60
C PRO A 98 4.98 -8.28 -1.18
N TYR A 99 4.51 -9.51 -1.40
CA TYR A 99 3.14 -9.73 -1.83
C TYR A 99 2.14 -9.34 -0.75
N TRP A 100 1.15 -8.52 -1.10
CA TRP A 100 -0.05 -8.33 -0.26
C TRP A 100 -1.05 -9.48 -0.41
N GLN A 101 -1.05 -10.10 -1.59
CA GLN A 101 -1.84 -11.25 -1.96
C GLN A 101 -0.95 -12.22 -2.74
N LYS A 102 -1.01 -13.50 -2.36
CA LYS A 102 -0.50 -14.60 -3.19
C LYS A 102 -1.57 -15.69 -3.28
N CYS A 103 -2.04 -15.96 -4.49
CA CYS A 103 -3.22 -16.80 -4.73
C CYS A 103 -4.42 -16.27 -3.91
N ASN A 104 -5.00 -17.11 -3.04
CA ASN A 104 -6.10 -16.74 -2.14
C ASN A 104 -5.64 -16.31 -0.74
N ARG A 105 -4.32 -16.22 -0.49
CA ARG A 105 -3.76 -15.85 0.82
C ARG A 105 -3.42 -14.36 0.85
N LEU A 106 -3.72 -13.73 1.98
CA LEU A 106 -3.48 -12.31 2.23
C LEU A 106 -2.36 -12.14 3.26
N PHE A 107 -1.43 -11.24 2.98
CA PHE A 107 -0.30 -10.91 3.86
C PHE A 107 -0.33 -9.44 4.30
N ILE A 108 -1.45 -8.75 4.06
CA ILE A 108 -1.65 -7.32 4.29
C ILE A 108 -1.27 -6.92 5.73
N PRO A 109 -0.33 -5.98 5.94
CA PRO A 109 0.00 -5.51 7.27
C PRO A 109 -1.15 -4.65 7.81
N SER A 110 -1.53 -4.82 9.08
CA SER A 110 -2.60 -4.01 9.67
C SER A 110 -2.18 -2.55 9.81
N LYS A 111 -3.14 -1.60 9.74
CA LYS A 111 -2.88 -0.16 9.96
C LYS A 111 -2.08 0.12 11.23
N LYS A 112 -2.36 -0.63 12.31
CA LYS A 112 -1.63 -0.50 13.57
C LYS A 112 -0.15 -0.89 13.43
N LYS A 113 0.16 -1.95 12.66
CA LYS A 113 1.54 -2.36 12.36
C LYS A 113 2.24 -1.30 11.51
N VAL A 114 1.63 -0.87 10.40
CA VAL A 114 2.16 0.18 9.52
C VAL A 114 2.47 1.47 10.29
N LYS A 115 1.54 1.91 11.15
CA LYS A 115 1.75 3.06 12.04
C LYS A 115 2.97 2.84 12.96
N LYS A 116 3.05 1.70 13.64
CA LYS A 116 4.16 1.38 14.55
C LYS A 116 5.50 1.36 13.81
N TRP A 117 5.54 0.84 12.60
CA TRP A 117 6.73 0.81 11.75
C TRP A 117 7.20 2.21 11.38
N MET A 118 6.28 3.08 11.00
CA MET A 118 6.57 4.47 10.73
C MET A 118 7.13 5.19 11.98
N GLU A 119 6.50 4.99 13.14
CA GLU A 119 6.97 5.55 14.42
C GLU A 119 8.40 5.09 14.77
N ILE A 120 8.71 3.81 14.57
CA ILE A 120 10.05 3.24 14.79
C ILE A 120 11.06 3.85 13.82
N SER A 121 10.76 3.84 12.51
CA SER A 121 11.68 4.33 11.48
C SER A 121 12.00 5.82 11.66
N ILE A 122 10.99 6.65 11.98
CA ILE A 122 11.20 8.08 12.28
C ILE A 122 12.03 8.25 13.56
N SER A 123 11.75 7.46 14.62
CA SER A 123 12.51 7.50 15.87
C SER A 123 13.98 7.16 15.66
N GLU A 124 14.27 6.11 14.89
CA GLU A 124 15.63 5.71 14.51
C GLU A 124 16.32 6.78 13.68
N TYR A 125 15.63 7.35 12.70
CA TYR A 125 16.15 8.45 11.89
C TYR A 125 16.57 9.63 12.76
N ILE A 126 15.72 10.06 13.70
CA ILE A 126 16.01 11.15 14.63
C ILE A 126 17.22 10.80 15.48
N LYS A 127 17.28 9.61 16.09
CA LYS A 127 18.43 9.19 16.92
C LYS A 127 19.76 9.26 16.17
N ASN A 128 19.76 8.86 14.90
CA ASN A 128 20.97 8.80 14.08
C ASN A 128 21.43 10.17 13.58
N HIS A 129 20.52 11.15 13.45
CA HIS A 129 20.80 12.43 12.80
C HIS A 129 20.59 13.66 13.71
N ILE A 130 20.22 13.47 14.98
CA ILE A 130 19.98 14.59 15.92
C ILE A 130 21.22 15.46 16.15
N SER A 131 22.42 14.91 15.98
CA SER A 131 23.68 15.65 16.04
C SER A 131 23.76 16.76 14.99
N GLU A 132 23.09 16.60 13.84
CA GLU A 132 22.98 17.64 12.81
C GLU A 132 22.20 18.85 13.32
N ALA A 133 21.15 18.62 14.12
CA ALA A 133 20.38 19.69 14.76
C ALA A 133 21.12 20.32 15.97
N ALA A 134 22.16 19.66 16.49
CA ALA A 134 22.90 20.05 17.69
C ALA A 134 24.06 21.02 17.44
N HIS A 135 24.25 21.54 16.22
CA HIS A 135 25.35 22.47 15.88
C HIS A 135 25.28 23.82 16.63
N MET A 136 24.20 24.08 17.36
CA MET A 136 24.05 25.23 18.25
C MET A 136 24.65 24.90 19.63
N GLN A 137 25.68 25.65 20.03
CA GLN A 137 26.28 25.52 21.37
C GLN A 137 25.17 25.64 22.44
N LYS A 138 25.19 24.73 23.44
CA LYS A 138 24.27 24.70 24.61
C LYS A 138 22.85 24.18 24.37
N VAL A 139 22.63 23.35 23.35
CA VAL A 139 21.41 22.53 23.22
C VAL A 139 21.63 21.14 23.84
N ARG A 140 20.63 20.65 24.59
CA ARG A 140 20.62 19.27 25.14
C ARG A 140 19.34 18.56 24.71
N PHE A 141 19.51 17.41 24.07
CA PHE A 141 18.42 16.51 23.68
C PHE A 141 18.40 15.29 24.60
N HIS A 142 17.24 14.97 25.16
CA HIS A 142 17.03 13.81 26.04
C HIS A 142 16.47 12.63 25.24
N LEU A 143 17.34 11.94 24.51
CA LEU A 143 16.98 10.84 23.61
C LEU A 143 16.39 9.62 24.33
N GLU A 144 16.70 9.44 25.61
CA GLU A 144 16.14 8.40 26.47
C GLU A 144 14.61 8.50 26.61
N ASN A 145 14.07 9.71 26.44
CA ASN A 145 12.65 10.00 26.54
C ASN A 145 12.01 10.29 25.17
N LEU A 146 12.69 9.94 24.07
CA LEU A 146 12.16 10.12 22.72
C LEU A 146 10.94 9.23 22.50
N SER A 147 9.82 9.85 22.17
CA SER A 147 8.61 9.16 21.72
C SER A 147 8.06 9.82 20.46
N VAL A 148 7.72 9.00 19.47
CA VAL A 148 7.14 9.42 18.19
C VAL A 148 5.73 8.84 18.12
N SER A 149 4.75 9.68 17.78
CA SER A 149 3.42 9.21 17.41
C SER A 149 3.08 9.67 16.01
N ALA A 150 2.61 8.75 15.17
CA ALA A 150 2.15 9.02 13.82
C ALA A 150 0.64 8.79 13.69
N ASN A 151 -0.03 9.64 12.93
CA ASN A 151 -1.43 9.50 12.57
C ASN A 151 -1.56 9.55 11.04
N ILE A 152 -1.87 8.40 10.45
CA ILE A 152 -1.99 8.25 9.00
C ILE A 152 -3.45 8.51 8.62
N LEU A 153 -3.68 9.69 8.04
CA LEU A 153 -4.98 10.11 7.52
C LEU A 153 -5.03 9.86 6.00
N ARG A 154 -6.15 10.19 5.36
CA ARG A 154 -6.35 9.93 3.92
C ARG A 154 -5.39 10.75 3.05
N ASP A 155 -5.22 12.02 3.37
CA ASP A 155 -4.56 13.06 2.56
C ASP A 155 -3.31 13.67 3.21
N LYS A 156 -2.99 13.23 4.44
CA LYS A 156 -1.82 13.69 5.17
C LYS A 156 -1.40 12.70 6.25
N ILE A 157 -0.18 12.89 6.75
CA ILE A 157 0.32 12.23 7.95
C ILE A 157 0.65 13.30 8.96
N GLU A 158 0.15 13.14 10.18
CA GLU A 158 0.50 13.99 11.32
C GLU A 158 1.46 13.23 12.22
N VAL A 159 2.60 13.84 12.51
CA VAL A 159 3.62 13.25 13.37
C VAL A 159 3.89 14.19 14.53
N THR A 160 3.76 13.66 15.75
CA THR A 160 4.06 14.35 16.99
C THR A 160 5.26 13.68 17.65
N VAL A 161 6.31 14.46 17.89
CA VAL A 161 7.54 13.99 18.51
C VAL A 161 7.72 14.65 19.87
N HIS A 162 7.78 13.80 20.89
CA HIS A 162 8.14 14.14 22.25
C HIS A 162 9.64 13.88 22.41
N LEU A 163 10.44 14.91 22.21
CA LEU A 163 11.88 14.90 22.45
C LEU A 163 12.21 16.03 23.44
N PRO A 164 12.30 15.75 24.75
CA PRO A 164 12.58 16.80 25.71
C PRO A 164 13.90 17.49 25.38
N THR A 165 13.83 18.80 25.19
CA THR A 165 14.93 19.62 24.67
C THR A 165 15.16 20.81 25.59
N SER A 166 16.41 21.13 25.87
CA SER A 166 16.80 22.32 26.63
C SER A 166 17.78 23.17 25.84
N VAL A 167 17.55 24.48 25.82
CA VAL A 167 18.41 25.47 25.15
C VAL A 167 18.89 26.45 26.21
N ASN A 168 20.20 26.64 26.36
CA ASN A 168 20.80 27.48 27.40
C ASN A 168 20.30 27.16 28.82
N GLY A 169 20.01 25.89 29.10
CA GLY A 169 19.49 25.45 30.41
C GLY A 169 17.98 25.64 30.59
N TYR A 170 17.28 26.27 29.65
CA TYR A 170 15.82 26.41 29.67
C TYR A 170 15.16 25.30 28.87
N LYS A 171 14.24 24.57 29.50
CA LYS A 171 13.42 23.55 28.84
C LYS A 171 12.50 24.20 27.81
N MET A 172 12.38 23.59 26.64
CA MET A 172 11.32 23.92 25.70
C MET A 172 9.95 23.59 26.30
N ARG A 173 8.98 24.47 26.04
CA ARG A 173 7.59 24.37 26.48
C ARG A 173 6.68 24.84 25.35
N GLU A 174 5.37 24.77 25.57
CA GLU A 174 4.39 25.38 24.68
C GLU A 174 4.73 26.85 24.39
N PRO A 175 4.56 27.33 23.15
CA PRO A 175 3.99 26.63 21.98
C PRO A 175 5.02 25.87 21.13
N LEU A 176 6.30 25.86 21.54
CA LEU A 176 7.39 25.29 20.72
C LEU A 176 7.52 23.76 20.85
N TYR A 177 6.84 23.16 21.83
CA TYR A 177 6.88 21.75 22.17
C TYR A 177 5.46 21.24 22.53
N PRO A 178 5.07 20.00 22.18
CA PRO A 178 5.83 18.99 21.43
C PRO A 178 6.00 19.36 19.94
N TYR A 179 6.99 18.77 19.28
CA TYR A 179 7.24 19.04 17.87
C TYR A 179 6.20 18.33 17.03
N THR A 180 5.41 19.10 16.26
CA THR A 180 4.36 18.53 15.41
C THR A 180 4.59 18.92 13.97
N VAL A 181 4.54 17.94 13.07
CA VAL A 181 4.63 18.14 11.63
C VAL A 181 3.43 17.51 10.94
N SER A 182 2.96 18.14 9.87
CA SER A 182 1.93 17.60 8.99
C SER A 182 2.50 17.53 7.59
N ILE A 183 2.54 16.31 7.03
CA ILE A 183 3.06 16.03 5.69
C ILE A 183 1.87 15.71 4.78
N PRO A 184 1.59 16.52 3.74
CA PRO A 184 0.55 16.20 2.77
C PRO A 184 0.98 14.99 1.94
N THR A 185 0.18 13.91 1.95
CA THR A 185 0.48 12.67 1.20
C THR A 185 -0.79 11.82 1.07
N LYS A 186 -0.89 11.05 -0.02
CA LYS A 186 -1.98 10.09 -0.23
C LYS A 186 -1.70 8.70 0.34
N PHE A 187 -0.64 8.52 1.12
CA PHE A 187 -0.23 7.21 1.64
C PHE A 187 -1.38 6.44 2.31
N GLY A 188 -2.21 7.10 3.13
CA GLY A 188 -3.34 6.46 3.78
C GLY A 188 -4.45 6.01 2.80
N GLU A 189 -4.71 6.79 1.75
CA GLU A 189 -5.61 6.42 0.66
C GLU A 189 -5.08 5.23 -0.14
N ILE A 190 -3.78 5.27 -0.49
CA ILE A 190 -3.07 4.20 -1.21
C ILE A 190 -3.12 2.89 -0.41
N TYR A 191 -2.86 2.94 0.90
CA TYR A 191 -2.96 1.78 1.78
C TYR A 191 -4.37 1.18 1.78
N ASN A 192 -5.41 2.02 1.86
CA ASN A 192 -6.80 1.54 1.87
C ASN A 192 -7.16 0.88 0.54
N PHE A 193 -6.79 1.52 -0.58
CA PHE A 193 -6.96 0.94 -1.91
C PHE A 193 -6.27 -0.41 -2.02
N ALA A 194 -4.99 -0.50 -1.66
CA ALA A 194 -4.24 -1.76 -1.74
C ALA A 194 -4.88 -2.85 -0.87
N ASN A 195 -5.38 -2.52 0.33
CA ASN A 195 -6.03 -3.49 1.20
C ASN A 195 -7.34 -4.01 0.59
N ASP A 196 -8.18 -3.10 0.10
CA ASP A 196 -9.47 -3.45 -0.50
C ASP A 196 -9.27 -4.22 -1.82
N PHE A 197 -8.34 -3.77 -2.66
CA PHE A 197 -8.00 -4.41 -3.92
C PHE A 197 -7.45 -5.81 -3.70
N SER A 198 -6.45 -6.00 -2.82
CA SER A 198 -5.89 -7.32 -2.54
C SER A 198 -6.93 -8.29 -1.96
N ARG A 199 -7.84 -7.81 -1.11
CA ARG A 199 -8.93 -8.63 -0.55
C ARG A 199 -9.92 -9.06 -1.63
N GLU A 200 -10.40 -8.13 -2.43
CA GLU A 200 -11.37 -8.46 -3.47
C GLU A 200 -10.73 -9.28 -4.59
N SER A 201 -9.47 -9.01 -4.93
CA SER A 201 -8.70 -9.78 -5.91
C SER A 201 -8.46 -11.23 -5.44
N ALA A 202 -8.23 -11.46 -4.15
CA ALA A 202 -8.10 -12.81 -3.59
C ALA A 202 -9.39 -13.64 -3.70
N ASP A 203 -10.55 -12.97 -3.62
CA ASP A 203 -11.88 -13.59 -3.71
C ASP A 203 -12.33 -13.76 -5.17
N LYS A 204 -12.33 -12.67 -5.94
CA LYS A 204 -12.85 -12.61 -7.31
C LYS A 204 -11.86 -13.05 -8.38
N ARG A 205 -10.56 -13.10 -8.07
CA ARG A 205 -9.49 -13.55 -8.98
C ARG A 205 -9.55 -12.81 -10.32
N PHE A 206 -9.49 -11.47 -10.26
CA PHE A 206 -9.70 -10.60 -11.42
C PHE A 206 -8.77 -10.96 -12.57
N PHE A 207 -7.46 -11.03 -12.32
CA PHE A 207 -6.47 -11.24 -13.36
C PHE A 207 -6.52 -12.64 -13.95
N GLU A 208 -6.80 -13.67 -13.14
CA GLU A 208 -6.97 -15.02 -13.67
C GLU A 208 -8.21 -15.14 -14.54
N THR A 209 -9.31 -14.50 -14.14
CA THR A 209 -10.55 -14.45 -14.93
C THR A 209 -10.31 -13.72 -16.26
N PHE A 210 -9.68 -12.55 -16.20
CA PHE A 210 -9.37 -11.75 -17.40
C PHE A 210 -8.40 -12.49 -18.33
N THR A 211 -7.45 -13.23 -17.79
CA THR A 211 -6.50 -14.02 -18.58
C THR A 211 -7.15 -15.22 -19.21
N MET A 212 -7.97 -15.97 -18.47
CA MET A 212 -8.73 -17.08 -19.04
C MET A 212 -9.61 -16.62 -20.21
N LEU A 213 -10.30 -15.49 -20.06
CA LEU A 213 -11.12 -14.92 -21.13
C LEU A 213 -10.28 -14.44 -22.32
N SER A 214 -9.13 -13.81 -22.07
CA SER A 214 -8.24 -13.34 -23.13
C SER A 214 -7.57 -14.49 -23.90
N LEU A 215 -7.26 -15.61 -23.22
CA LEU A 215 -6.79 -16.83 -23.84
C LEU A 215 -7.84 -17.42 -24.77
N TYR A 216 -9.07 -17.53 -24.26
CA TYR A 216 -10.19 -18.08 -25.00
C TYR A 216 -10.49 -17.28 -26.28
N PHE A 217 -10.41 -15.95 -26.20
CA PHE A 217 -10.62 -15.04 -27.34
C PHE A 217 -9.30 -14.56 -27.99
N SER A 218 -8.24 -15.35 -27.90
CA SER A 218 -6.97 -14.97 -28.53
C SER A 218 -7.12 -14.80 -30.04
N LYS A 219 -6.44 -13.79 -30.60
CA LYS A 219 -6.53 -13.45 -32.03
C LYS A 219 -6.12 -14.63 -32.91
N TYR A 220 -6.68 -14.70 -34.11
CA TYR A 220 -6.32 -15.72 -35.11
C TYR A 220 -4.95 -15.45 -35.74
N THR A 221 -4.26 -16.53 -36.13
CA THR A 221 -3.05 -16.51 -36.93
C THR A 221 -3.35 -16.79 -38.41
N PHE A 222 -2.32 -16.73 -39.25
CA PHE A 222 -2.44 -16.91 -40.71
C PHE A 222 -2.95 -18.31 -41.11
N ASP A 223 -2.83 -19.30 -40.22
CA ASP A 223 -3.33 -20.66 -40.40
C ASP A 223 -4.83 -20.79 -40.10
N GLY A 224 -5.54 -19.68 -39.82
CA GLY A 224 -6.97 -19.70 -39.55
C GLY A 224 -7.34 -20.19 -38.14
N HIS A 225 -6.36 -20.43 -37.27
CA HIS A 225 -6.56 -20.89 -35.89
C HIS A 225 -6.14 -19.82 -34.87
N PRO A 226 -6.66 -19.82 -33.63
CA PRO A 226 -6.24 -18.87 -32.61
C PRO A 226 -4.73 -18.95 -32.30
N LYS A 227 -4.13 -17.83 -31.89
CA LYS A 227 -2.75 -17.75 -31.38
C LYS A 227 -2.55 -18.75 -30.24
N LEU A 228 -3.49 -18.77 -29.31
CA LEU A 228 -3.54 -19.67 -28.15
C LEU A 228 -4.82 -20.49 -28.24
N PRO A 229 -4.81 -21.59 -29.01
CA PRO A 229 -5.99 -22.44 -29.19
C PRO A 229 -6.41 -23.06 -27.85
N THR A 230 -7.70 -23.01 -27.51
CA THR A 230 -8.26 -23.62 -26.28
C THR A 230 -9.21 -24.76 -26.61
N MET A 231 -10.17 -24.54 -27.49
CA MET A 231 -11.03 -25.57 -28.05
C MET A 231 -11.43 -25.18 -29.47
N GLY A 232 -11.72 -26.17 -30.32
CA GLY A 232 -12.12 -25.89 -31.68
C GLY A 232 -12.32 -27.16 -32.50
N LEU A 233 -12.53 -26.95 -33.80
CA LEU A 233 -12.73 -27.98 -34.79
C LEU A 233 -11.69 -27.81 -35.89
N LEU A 234 -10.98 -28.89 -36.21
CA LEU A 234 -10.24 -29.02 -37.46
C LEU A 234 -11.21 -29.60 -38.48
N THR A 235 -11.40 -28.91 -39.60
CA THR A 235 -12.42 -29.28 -40.60
C THR A 235 -11.83 -29.81 -41.90
N GLU A 236 -10.52 -29.62 -42.11
CA GLU A 236 -9.80 -30.12 -43.27
C GLU A 236 -8.90 -31.31 -42.89
N CYS A 237 -8.80 -32.30 -43.77
CA CYS A 237 -7.96 -33.46 -43.54
C CYS A 237 -6.48 -33.06 -43.58
N GLY A 238 -5.70 -33.44 -42.56
CA GLY A 238 -4.29 -33.02 -42.43
C GLY A 238 -4.10 -31.60 -41.89
N ASP A 239 -5.18 -30.86 -41.62
CA ASP A 239 -5.12 -29.57 -40.92
C ASP A 239 -4.37 -29.73 -39.59
N THR A 240 -3.46 -28.80 -39.32
CA THR A 240 -2.53 -28.90 -38.19
C THR A 240 -2.33 -27.54 -37.56
N ILE A 241 -2.57 -27.47 -36.26
CA ILE A 241 -2.18 -26.35 -35.41
C ILE A 241 -0.83 -26.67 -34.80
N TYR A 242 0.17 -25.84 -35.11
CA TYR A 242 1.50 -25.94 -34.52
C TYR A 242 1.93 -24.61 -33.91
N ARG A 243 2.33 -24.63 -32.63
CA ARG A 243 2.91 -23.47 -31.94
C ARG A 243 4.16 -23.89 -31.20
N THR A 244 5.27 -23.22 -31.50
CA THR A 244 6.53 -23.39 -30.75
C THR A 244 6.40 -22.82 -29.35
N THR A 245 7.26 -23.27 -28.42
CA THR A 245 7.33 -22.74 -27.05
C THR A 245 7.56 -21.22 -27.02
N ASN A 246 8.40 -20.71 -27.92
CA ASN A 246 8.67 -19.28 -28.07
C ASN A 246 7.44 -18.49 -28.52
N GLN A 247 6.68 -19.02 -29.48
CA GLN A 247 5.42 -18.41 -29.92
C GLN A 247 4.41 -18.38 -28.77
N ILE A 248 4.25 -19.49 -28.05
CA ILE A 248 3.32 -19.57 -26.92
C ILE A 248 3.69 -18.53 -25.85
N SER A 249 4.97 -18.46 -25.46
CA SER A 249 5.46 -17.48 -24.48
C SER A 249 5.21 -16.04 -24.93
N SER A 250 5.50 -15.73 -26.20
CA SER A 250 5.23 -14.41 -26.79
C SER A 250 3.74 -14.07 -26.76
N TYR A 251 2.87 -15.01 -27.14
CA TYR A 251 1.42 -14.77 -27.16
C TYR A 251 0.82 -14.64 -25.76
N LEU A 252 1.35 -15.37 -24.77
CA LEU A 252 0.95 -15.22 -23.38
C LEU A 252 1.37 -13.85 -22.83
N MET A 253 2.57 -13.37 -23.18
CA MET A 253 3.03 -12.02 -22.82
C MET A 253 2.13 -10.94 -23.42
N GLU A 254 1.81 -11.05 -24.72
CA GLU A 254 0.86 -10.13 -25.38
C GLU A 254 -0.49 -10.08 -24.64
N ILE A 255 -1.00 -11.21 -24.15
CA ILE A 255 -2.24 -11.26 -23.37
C ILE A 255 -2.09 -10.55 -22.03
N VAL A 256 -1.00 -10.79 -21.30
CA VAL A 256 -0.77 -10.11 -20.01
C VAL A 256 -0.69 -8.61 -20.22
N GLU A 257 0.12 -8.14 -21.16
CA GLU A 257 0.25 -6.71 -21.49
C GLU A 257 -1.10 -6.12 -21.90
N TYR A 258 -1.87 -6.84 -22.72
CA TYR A 258 -3.21 -6.44 -23.12
C TYR A 258 -4.12 -6.27 -21.90
N ILE A 259 -4.17 -7.23 -20.99
CA ILE A 259 -5.03 -7.16 -19.79
C ILE A 259 -4.64 -5.99 -18.90
N LEU A 260 -3.35 -5.83 -18.61
CA LEU A 260 -2.87 -4.77 -17.72
C LEU A 260 -3.15 -3.37 -18.28
N THR A 261 -3.27 -3.23 -19.60
CA THR A 261 -3.59 -1.96 -20.28
C THR A 261 -5.07 -1.76 -20.60
N HIS A 262 -5.90 -2.81 -20.57
CA HIS A 262 -7.32 -2.77 -20.96
C HIS A 262 -8.28 -3.04 -19.80
N ILE A 263 -7.87 -2.68 -18.58
CA ILE A 263 -8.75 -2.63 -17.41
C ILE A 263 -9.26 -1.20 -17.22
N LEU A 264 -10.57 -1.02 -17.28
CA LEU A 264 -11.25 0.20 -16.89
C LEU A 264 -11.42 0.21 -15.37
N TRP A 265 -10.95 1.28 -14.74
CA TRP A 265 -11.18 1.51 -13.32
C TRP A 265 -12.47 2.30 -13.13
N TRP A 266 -13.27 1.88 -12.15
CA TRP A 266 -14.43 2.63 -11.62
C TRP A 266 -15.63 2.79 -12.56
N GLN A 267 -15.62 2.06 -13.68
CA GLN A 267 -16.66 2.08 -14.70
C GLN A 267 -17.34 0.70 -14.79
N PRO A 268 -18.58 0.60 -15.28
CA PRO A 268 -19.17 -0.69 -15.55
C PRO A 268 -18.52 -1.40 -16.73
N MET A 269 -18.57 -2.73 -16.74
CA MET A 269 -18.10 -3.50 -17.91
C MET A 269 -18.93 -3.13 -19.15
N ILE A 270 -18.25 -2.74 -20.23
CA ILE A 270 -18.90 -2.38 -21.49
C ILE A 270 -19.49 -3.64 -22.13
N ASN A 271 -20.73 -3.56 -22.64
CA ASN A 271 -21.32 -4.64 -23.42
C ASN A 271 -20.53 -4.83 -24.73
N GLN A 272 -19.99 -6.04 -24.90
CA GLN A 272 -19.12 -6.40 -26.01
C GLN A 272 -19.68 -7.57 -26.82
N ALA A 273 -21.00 -7.76 -26.77
CA ALA A 273 -21.69 -8.69 -27.66
C ALA A 273 -21.41 -8.31 -29.13
N GLY A 274 -21.04 -9.31 -29.94
CA GLY A 274 -20.74 -9.13 -31.36
C GLY A 274 -19.40 -8.45 -31.68
N LYS A 275 -18.56 -8.13 -30.68
CA LYS A 275 -17.19 -7.63 -30.89
C LYS A 275 -16.18 -8.78 -30.73
N PRO A 276 -15.57 -9.25 -31.84
CA PRO A 276 -14.80 -10.50 -31.84
C PRO A 276 -13.39 -10.40 -31.23
N GLU A 277 -12.77 -9.22 -31.17
CA GLU A 277 -11.29 -9.17 -31.07
C GLU A 277 -10.70 -8.36 -29.90
N THR A 278 -11.48 -7.53 -29.21
CA THR A 278 -10.98 -6.76 -28.06
C THR A 278 -11.95 -6.87 -26.89
N LYS A 279 -11.53 -7.61 -25.86
CA LYS A 279 -12.21 -7.66 -24.57
C LYS A 279 -11.67 -6.58 -23.65
N VAL A 280 -12.48 -5.58 -23.32
CA VAL A 280 -12.16 -4.58 -22.30
C VAL A 280 -12.70 -5.08 -20.97
N PHE A 281 -11.83 -5.13 -19.96
CA PHE A 281 -12.18 -5.56 -18.62
C PHE A 281 -12.51 -4.37 -17.74
N SER A 282 -13.27 -4.59 -16.67
CA SER A 282 -13.57 -3.51 -15.73
C SER A 282 -13.52 -3.97 -14.28
N ILE A 283 -13.04 -3.09 -13.41
CA ILE A 283 -13.11 -3.19 -11.96
C ILE A 283 -13.90 -1.99 -11.47
N GLU A 284 -15.21 -2.18 -11.27
CA GLU A 284 -16.13 -1.09 -10.98
C GLU A 284 -15.93 -0.50 -9.58
N SER A 285 -15.52 -1.35 -8.63
CA SER A 285 -15.22 -1.01 -7.24
C SER A 285 -14.28 -2.05 -6.64
N VAL A 286 -13.63 -1.71 -5.54
CA VAL A 286 -12.89 -2.65 -4.68
C VAL A 286 -13.42 -2.54 -3.25
N ASN A 287 -13.85 -3.66 -2.70
CA ASN A 287 -14.60 -3.82 -1.47
C ASN A 287 -15.78 -2.82 -1.32
N GLY A 288 -16.47 -2.54 -2.42
CA GLY A 288 -17.56 -1.55 -2.48
C GLY A 288 -17.13 -0.08 -2.55
N ASN A 289 -15.82 0.20 -2.54
CA ASN A 289 -15.26 1.54 -2.59
C ASN A 289 -14.70 1.88 -3.99
N LYS A 290 -14.65 3.18 -4.31
CA LYS A 290 -13.97 3.73 -5.49
C LYS A 290 -12.89 4.71 -5.05
N TYR A 291 -11.69 4.56 -5.59
CA TYR A 291 -10.54 5.42 -5.29
C TYR A 291 -10.21 6.27 -6.51
N ALA A 292 -11.17 7.11 -6.93
CA ALA A 292 -11.10 7.86 -8.18
C ALA A 292 -9.96 8.89 -8.23
N ASP A 293 -9.49 9.35 -7.06
CA ASP A 293 -8.41 10.33 -6.95
C ASP A 293 -7.01 9.68 -7.08
N LEU A 294 -6.93 8.35 -7.18
CA LEU A 294 -5.68 7.61 -7.40
C LEU A 294 -5.49 7.29 -8.89
N ASN A 295 -4.29 7.57 -9.40
CA ASN A 295 -3.87 7.17 -10.74
C ASN A 295 -3.31 5.73 -10.69
N ILE A 296 -4.20 4.75 -10.80
CA ILE A 296 -3.83 3.34 -10.71
C ILE A 296 -3.20 2.88 -12.02
N ARG A 297 -2.04 2.25 -11.90
CA ARG A 297 -1.32 1.65 -13.02
C ARG A 297 -0.89 0.25 -12.64
N LEU A 298 -0.93 -0.63 -13.63
CA LEU A 298 -0.56 -2.03 -13.48
C LEU A 298 0.72 -2.28 -14.26
N TYR A 299 1.62 -3.05 -13.66
CA TYR A 299 2.94 -3.32 -14.22
C TYR A 299 3.29 -4.79 -14.06
N ILE A 300 4.15 -5.24 -14.96
CA ILE A 300 4.78 -6.55 -14.88
C ILE A 300 6.04 -6.41 -14.01
N PRO A 301 6.33 -7.35 -13.12
CA PRO A 301 7.58 -7.36 -12.34
C PRO A 301 8.84 -7.55 -13.20
N ASP A 302 10.00 -7.18 -12.67
CA ASP A 302 11.26 -7.09 -13.42
C ASP A 302 11.67 -8.43 -14.05
N ASP A 303 11.52 -9.54 -13.32
CA ASP A 303 11.97 -10.88 -13.73
C ASP A 303 10.82 -11.79 -14.23
N PHE A 304 9.71 -11.21 -14.68
CA PHE A 304 8.54 -11.99 -15.09
C PHE A 304 8.77 -12.73 -16.41
N VAL A 305 8.70 -14.06 -16.36
CA VAL A 305 8.85 -14.94 -17.53
C VAL A 305 7.88 -16.12 -17.49
N PHE A 306 7.40 -16.53 -18.66
CA PHE A 306 6.64 -17.77 -18.80
C PHE A 306 7.59 -18.95 -19.03
N ASN A 307 7.50 -19.96 -18.16
CA ASN A 307 8.23 -21.21 -18.33
C ASN A 307 7.38 -22.23 -19.10
N ILE A 308 7.50 -22.23 -20.44
CA ILE A 308 6.76 -23.13 -21.34
C ILE A 308 7.68 -24.24 -21.83
N THR A 309 7.35 -25.48 -21.49
CA THR A 309 8.20 -26.65 -21.80
C THR A 309 7.80 -27.38 -23.06
N ASN A 310 6.52 -27.34 -23.45
CA ASN A 310 5.99 -28.14 -24.54
C ASN A 310 5.41 -27.26 -25.67
N PRO A 311 5.68 -27.57 -26.94
CA PRO A 311 4.96 -26.95 -28.05
C PRO A 311 3.50 -27.46 -28.08
N ILE A 312 2.64 -26.72 -28.79
CA ILE A 312 1.31 -27.21 -29.15
C ILE A 312 1.41 -27.85 -30.53
N LEU A 313 0.94 -29.09 -30.63
CA LEU A 313 0.77 -29.81 -31.89
C LEU A 313 -0.59 -30.53 -31.86
N ILE A 314 -1.51 -30.07 -32.69
CA ILE A 314 -2.84 -30.67 -32.85
C ILE A 314 -3.02 -30.92 -34.33
N THR A 315 -3.22 -32.17 -34.73
CA THR A 315 -3.35 -32.56 -36.15
C THR A 315 -4.63 -33.35 -36.33
N ASN A 316 -5.34 -33.05 -37.41
CA ASN A 316 -6.44 -33.87 -37.89
C ASN A 316 -5.89 -35.09 -38.62
N SER A 317 -5.80 -36.23 -37.91
CA SER A 317 -5.28 -37.49 -38.46
C SER A 317 -6.31 -38.29 -39.26
N ASN A 318 -7.55 -37.79 -39.40
CA ASN A 318 -8.56 -38.45 -40.20
C ASN A 318 -8.13 -38.52 -41.67
N ILE A 319 -8.25 -39.70 -42.26
CA ILE A 319 -7.85 -39.99 -43.63
C ILE A 319 -9.03 -39.80 -44.59
N ILE A 320 -8.74 -39.37 -45.82
CA ILE A 320 -9.71 -39.38 -46.91
C ILE A 320 -9.95 -40.84 -47.30
N ILE A 321 -11.12 -41.40 -46.94
CA ILE A 321 -11.47 -42.77 -47.32
C ILE A 321 -12.01 -42.76 -48.75
N ASN A 322 -11.14 -43.07 -49.73
CA ASN A 322 -11.58 -43.29 -51.11
C ASN A 322 -12.17 -44.71 -51.23
N LYS A 323 -13.46 -44.85 -50.91
CA LYS A 323 -14.14 -46.15 -50.85
C LYS A 323 -14.77 -46.55 -52.19
N GLY A 324 -14.01 -46.52 -53.29
CA GLY A 324 -14.43 -47.08 -54.60
C GLY A 324 -15.80 -46.63 -55.15
N SER A 325 -16.33 -45.54 -54.62
CA SER A 325 -17.63 -44.94 -54.92
C SER A 325 -17.35 -43.63 -55.66
N PRO A 326 -18.19 -43.19 -56.62
CA PRO A 326 -18.03 -41.89 -57.28
C PRO A 326 -18.15 -40.70 -56.30
N PHE A 327 -18.53 -40.95 -55.04
CA PHE A 327 -18.66 -39.95 -53.99
C PHE A 327 -17.57 -40.13 -52.93
N VAL A 328 -16.67 -39.14 -52.83
CA VAL A 328 -15.73 -39.01 -51.71
C VAL A 328 -16.50 -38.39 -50.55
N VAL A 329 -16.64 -39.11 -49.44
CA VAL A 329 -17.17 -38.56 -48.20
C VAL A 329 -15.98 -38.15 -47.33
N HIS A 330 -15.76 -36.83 -47.22
CA HIS A 330 -14.74 -36.26 -46.36
C HIS A 330 -15.26 -36.23 -44.92
N ASP A 331 -14.90 -37.22 -44.09
CA ASP A 331 -15.07 -37.12 -42.64
C ASP A 331 -13.80 -36.52 -42.02
N CYS A 332 -13.54 -35.27 -42.35
CA CYS A 332 -12.36 -34.52 -41.91
C CYS A 332 -12.66 -33.69 -40.66
N LEU A 333 -13.59 -34.09 -39.80
CA LEU A 333 -13.93 -33.34 -38.60
C LEU A 333 -13.23 -33.92 -37.37
N THR A 334 -12.33 -33.14 -36.77
CA THR A 334 -11.69 -33.49 -35.48
C THR A 334 -11.86 -32.34 -34.49
N ALA A 335 -12.51 -32.62 -33.36
CA ALA A 335 -12.56 -31.68 -32.25
C ALA A 335 -11.28 -31.75 -31.42
N TYR A 336 -10.81 -30.61 -30.94
CA TYR A 336 -9.67 -30.55 -30.02
C TYR A 336 -9.97 -29.72 -28.77
N VAL A 337 -9.25 -30.04 -27.70
CA VAL A 337 -9.20 -29.27 -26.46
C VAL A 337 -7.74 -29.17 -26.04
N GLN A 338 -7.29 -27.96 -25.77
CA GLN A 338 -5.96 -27.61 -25.31
C GLN A 338 -6.08 -26.82 -24.01
N THR A 339 -5.43 -27.32 -22.97
CA THR A 339 -5.42 -26.69 -21.64
C THR A 339 -4.14 -25.92 -21.42
N TYR A 340 -4.24 -24.77 -20.75
CA TYR A 340 -3.11 -23.98 -20.29
C TYR A 340 -3.07 -24.00 -18.76
N SER A 341 -1.88 -24.16 -18.20
CA SER A 341 -1.64 -23.96 -16.77
C SER A 341 -0.77 -22.72 -16.63
N VAL A 342 -1.34 -21.63 -16.12
CA VAL A 342 -0.62 -20.39 -15.83
C VAL A 342 -0.52 -20.25 -14.33
N VAL A 343 0.70 -20.14 -13.82
CA VAL A 343 0.98 -19.86 -12.42
C VAL A 343 1.35 -18.40 -12.31
N TYR A 344 0.49 -17.61 -11.64
CA TYR A 344 0.84 -16.25 -11.28
C TYR A 344 1.85 -16.26 -10.13
N PRO A 345 2.85 -15.35 -10.14
CA PRO A 345 3.85 -15.22 -9.08
C PRO A 345 3.28 -15.13 -7.65
#